data_AF-T2JC43-F1
#
_entry.id   AF-T2JC43-F1
#
_cell.length_a   1.000
_cell.length_b   1.000
_cell.length_c   1.000
_cell.angle_alpha   90.00
_cell.angle_beta   90.00
_cell.angle_gamma   90.00
#
_symmetry.space_group_name_H-M   'P 1'
#
loop_
_entity.id
_entity.type
_entity.pdbx_description
1 polymer ?
#
loop_
_entity_poly.entity_id
_entity_poly.type
_entity_poly.pdbx_seq_one_letter_code
_entity_poly.pdbx_strand_id
1 'polypeptide(L)'
;MTIILDDIKPEILEELQNQATYHGRTLIEEIKFILTNEVKKNRTNIRYNAWGKPVTKESIENTINEMKALRKNIAIDQSNIREMREQGRRF
;
A
#
# COMPACT_ATOMS: atom_id res chain seq x y z
N MET A 1 13.99 -25.03 3.99
CA MET A 1 12.84 -24.18 3.63
C MET A 1 11.93 -25.04 2.78
N THR A 2 10.77 -25.43 3.31
CA THR A 2 9.81 -26.31 2.64
C THR A 2 8.80 -25.42 1.95
N ILE A 3 8.66 -25.53 0.63
CA ILE A 3 7.67 -24.78 -0.14
C ILE A 3 6.51 -25.74 -0.42
N ILE A 4 5.34 -25.43 0.14
CA ILE A 4 4.11 -26.18 -0.07
C ILE A 4 3.37 -25.50 -1.23
N LEU A 5 3.08 -26.24 -2.30
CA LEU A 5 2.48 -25.72 -3.54
C LEU A 5 1.02 -26.16 -3.70
N ASP A 6 0.41 -26.72 -2.64
CA ASP A 6 -0.86 -27.46 -2.70
C ASP A 6 -2.06 -26.60 -3.15
N ASP A 7 -1.98 -25.27 -2.99
CA ASP A 7 -3.02 -24.31 -3.40
C ASP A 7 -2.72 -23.62 -4.74
N ILE A 8 -1.66 -24.00 -5.45
CA ILE A 8 -1.29 -23.37 -6.72
C ILE A 8 -2.11 -23.99 -7.86
N LYS A 9 -2.70 -23.13 -8.69
CA LYS A 9 -3.41 -23.56 -9.90
C LYS A 9 -2.50 -24.41 -10.78
N PRO A 10 -3.00 -25.53 -11.34
CA PRO A 10 -2.18 -26.46 -12.13
C PRO A 10 -1.55 -25.78 -13.36
N GLU A 11 -2.24 -24.81 -13.96
CA GLU A 11 -1.75 -23.99 -15.07
C GLU A 11 -0.44 -23.25 -14.72
N ILE A 12 -0.37 -22.66 -13.52
CA ILE A 12 0.80 -21.91 -13.06
C ILE A 12 1.96 -22.88 -12.79
N LEU A 13 1.67 -24.08 -12.30
CA LEU A 13 2.70 -25.09 -12.04
C LEU A 13 3.37 -25.55 -13.34
N GLU A 14 2.59 -25.74 -14.40
CA GLU A 14 3.08 -26.11 -15.73
C GLU A 14 3.95 -25.01 -16.34
N GLU A 15 3.51 -23.75 -16.27
CA GLU A 15 4.30 -22.60 -16.72
C GLU A 15 5.65 -22.50 -15.99
N LEU A 16 5.65 -22.67 -14.67
CA LEU A 16 6.88 -22.64 -13.86
C LEU A 16 7.83 -23.79 -14.22
N GLN A 17 7.29 -24.97 -14.54
CA GLN A 17 8.09 -26.11 -15.00
C GLN A 17 8.71 -25.84 -16.37
N ASN A 18 7.95 -25.26 -17.30
CA ASN A 18 8.45 -24.87 -18.62
C ASN A 18 9.54 -23.79 -18.52
N GLN A 19 9.38 -22.81 -17.62
CA GLN A 19 10.41 -21.80 -17.36
C GLN A 19 11.67 -22.41 -16.73
N ALA A 20 11.52 -23.29 -15.73
CA ALA A 20 12.65 -23.95 -15.08
C ALA A 20 13.47 -24.77 -16.08
N THR A 21 12.80 -25.55 -16.93
CA THR A 21 13.46 -26.34 -17.99
C THR A 21 14.14 -25.44 -19.03
N TYR A 22 13.49 -24.35 -19.46
CA TYR A 22 14.09 -23.37 -20.36
C TYR A 22 15.36 -22.72 -19.77
N HIS A 23 15.35 -22.42 -18.47
CA HIS A 23 16.49 -21.84 -17.76
C HIS A 23 17.54 -22.85 -17.31
N GLY A 24 17.34 -24.15 -17.57
CA GLY A 24 18.25 -25.22 -17.15
C GLY A 24 18.34 -25.38 -15.62
N ARG A 25 17.26 -25.04 -14.91
CA ARG A 25 17.16 -25.07 -13.44
C ARG A 25 16.12 -26.07 -12.98
N THR A 26 16.20 -26.44 -11.70
CA THR A 26 15.11 -27.16 -11.05
C THR A 26 13.95 -26.21 -10.73
N LEU A 27 12.73 -26.76 -10.61
CA LEU A 27 11.54 -25.99 -10.22
C LEU A 27 11.75 -25.22 -8.91
N ILE A 28 12.44 -25.83 -7.94
CA ILE A 28 12.74 -25.22 -6.65
C ILE A 28 13.66 -24.00 -6.80
N GLU A 29 14.69 -24.10 -7.64
CA GLU A 29 15.62 -22.99 -7.90
C GLU A 29 14.92 -21.84 -8.61
N GLU A 30 14.04 -22.13 -9.56
CA GLU A 30 13.29 -21.11 -10.27
C GLU A 30 12.30 -20.39 -9.34
N ILE A 31 11.54 -21.13 -8.53
CA ILE A 31 10.67 -20.55 -7.50
C ILE A 31 11.49 -19.69 -6.52
N LYS A 32 12.64 -20.21 -6.05
CA LYS A 32 13.51 -19.45 -5.16
C LYS A 32 14.02 -18.17 -5.81
N PHE A 33 14.39 -18.22 -7.09
CA PHE A 33 14.84 -17.07 -7.86
C PHE A 33 13.74 -16.01 -8.00
N ILE A 34 12.54 -16.42 -8.40
CA ILE A 34 11.36 -15.55 -8.54
C ILE A 34 11.03 -14.88 -7.20
N LEU A 35 10.89 -15.66 -6.13
CA LEU A 35 10.59 -15.13 -4.79
C LEU A 35 11.66 -14.17 -4.30
N THR A 36 12.94 -14.47 -4.55
CA THR A 36 14.05 -13.59 -4.15
C THR A 36 13.99 -12.26 -4.88
N ASN A 37 13.69 -12.27 -6.18
CA ASN A 37 13.57 -11.04 -6.97
C ASN A 37 12.35 -10.23 -6.56
N GLU A 38 11.22 -10.87 -6.29
CA GLU A 38 10.01 -10.17 -5.84
C GLU A 38 10.20 -9.52 -4.47
N VAL A 39 10.87 -10.22 -3.53
CA VAL A 39 11.25 -9.64 -2.23
C VAL A 39 12.19 -8.44 -2.41
N LYS A 40 13.17 -8.51 -3.32
CA LYS A 40 14.05 -7.37 -3.63
C LYS A 40 13.29 -6.18 -4.21
N LYS A 41 12.39 -6.42 -5.16
CA LYS A 41 11.53 -5.41 -5.78
C LYS A 41 10.63 -4.71 -4.77
N ASN A 42 10.06 -5.47 -3.83
CA ASN A 42 9.27 -4.91 -2.73
C ASN A 42 10.11 -4.06 -1.77
N ARG A 43 11.36 -4.44 -1.50
CA ARG A 43 12.27 -3.65 -0.65
C ARG A 43 12.68 -2.32 -1.29
N THR A 44 12.85 -2.27 -2.61
CA THR A 44 13.22 -1.04 -3.32
C THR A 44 12.10 -0.01 -3.48
N ASN A 45 10.84 -0.42 -3.30
CA ASN A 45 9.67 0.44 -3.48
C ASN A 45 9.15 1.10 -2.18
N ILE A 46 9.89 0.98 -1.08
CA ILE A 46 9.52 1.66 0.17
C ILE A 46 9.80 3.16 -0.02
N ARG A 47 8.73 3.92 -0.20
CA ARG A 47 8.79 5.39 -0.20
C ARG A 47 8.86 5.85 1.25
N TYR A 48 9.70 6.84 1.51
CA TYR A 48 9.79 7.48 2.82
C TYR A 48 9.24 8.91 2.72
N ASN A 49 8.65 9.41 3.80
CA ASN A 49 8.23 10.80 3.89
C ASN A 49 9.42 11.71 4.23
N ALA A 50 9.18 13.02 4.31
CA ALA A 50 10.21 14.03 4.61
C ALA A 50 10.88 13.85 5.99
N TRP A 51 10.30 13.04 6.89
CA TRP A 51 10.85 12.72 8.21
C TRP A 51 11.46 11.31 8.28
N GLY A 52 11.68 10.67 7.13
CA GLY A 52 12.29 9.33 7.07
C GLY A 52 11.39 8.19 7.55
N LYS A 53 10.08 8.41 7.72
CA LYS A 53 9.13 7.34 8.05
C LYS A 53 8.60 6.67 6.79
N PRO A 54 8.41 5.34 6.77
CA PRO A 54 7.88 4.63 5.61
C PRO A 54 6.45 5.09 5.32
N VAL A 55 6.16 5.38 4.06
CA VAL A 55 4.84 5.74 3.57
C VAL A 55 4.08 4.45 3.30
N THR A 56 3.20 4.08 4.24
CA THR A 56 2.29 2.94 4.11
C THR A 56 0.89 3.42 3.71
N LYS A 57 0.06 2.51 3.18
CA LYS A 57 -1.36 2.79 2.90
C LYS A 57 -2.10 3.27 4.15
N GLU A 58 -1.87 2.60 5.28
CA GLU A 58 -2.45 2.94 6.58
C GLU A 58 -2.04 4.36 7.03
N SER A 59 -0.75 4.71 6.90
CA SER A 59 -0.26 6.07 7.21
C SER A 59 -0.97 7.14 6.38
N ILE A 60 -1.23 6.87 5.10
CA ILE A 60 -1.94 7.80 4.20
C ILE A 60 -3.41 7.93 4.64
N GLU A 61 -4.08 6.82 4.91
CA GLU A 61 -5.48 6.78 5.33
C GLU A 61 -5.69 7.53 6.65
N ASN A 62 -4.81 7.30 7.65
CA ASN A 62 -4.83 8.02 8.92
C ASN A 62 -4.68 9.53 8.70
N THR A 63 -3.71 9.94 7.89
CA THR A 63 -3.48 11.36 7.56
C THR A 63 -4.73 12.00 6.92
N ILE A 64 -5.39 11.30 5.99
CA ILE A 64 -6.62 11.78 5.34
C ILE A 64 -7.74 11.94 6.37
N ASN A 65 -7.90 10.99 7.28
CA ASN A 65 -8.94 11.04 8.31
C ASN A 65 -8.71 12.18 9.30
N GLU A 66 -7.47 12.39 9.74
CA GLU A 66 -7.09 13.54 10.57
C GLU A 66 -7.39 14.86 9.87
N MET A 67 -7.03 15.00 8.59
CA MET A 67 -7.35 16.20 7.81
C MET A 67 -8.86 16.44 7.67
N LYS A 68 -9.66 15.38 7.49
CA LYS A 68 -11.13 15.49 7.47
C LYS A 68 -11.70 15.92 8.82
N ALA A 69 -11.20 15.35 9.90
CA ALA A 69 -11.60 15.72 11.26
C ALA A 69 -11.23 17.17 11.57
N LEU A 70 -10.02 17.59 11.20
CA LEU A 70 -9.57 18.96 11.35
C LEU A 70 -10.44 19.93 10.54
N ARG A 71 -10.76 19.59 9.29
CA ARG A 71 -11.71 20.37 8.47
C ARG A 71 -13.07 20.50 9.14
N LYS A 72 -13.59 19.43 9.74
CA LYS A 72 -14.85 19.47 10.49
C LYS A 72 -14.77 20.38 11.72
N ASN A 73 -13.64 20.36 12.44
CA ASN A 73 -13.44 21.17 13.64
C ASN A 73 -13.17 22.65 13.33
N ILE A 74 -12.47 22.95 12.23
CA ILE A 74 -12.16 24.31 11.78
C ILE A 74 -13.34 24.92 11.01
N ALA A 75 -14.16 24.09 10.35
CA ALA A 75 -15.37 24.56 9.68
C ALA A 75 -16.23 25.31 10.70
N ILE A 76 -16.43 26.60 10.45
CA ILE A 76 -17.33 27.41 11.25
C ILE A 76 -18.72 26.77 11.13
N ASP A 77 -19.32 26.42 12.27
CA ASP A 77 -20.67 25.86 12.29
C ASP A 77 -21.64 26.80 11.57
N GLN A 78 -22.56 26.24 10.80
CA GLN A 78 -23.51 27.01 9.99
C GLN A 78 -24.40 27.90 10.87
N SER A 79 -24.62 27.49 12.13
CA SER A 79 -25.26 28.28 13.19
C SER A 79 -24.44 29.53 13.55
N ASN A 80 -23.14 29.38 13.79
CA ASN A 80 -22.20 30.46 14.08
C ASN A 80 -22.04 31.41 12.88
N ILE A 81 -22.00 30.90 11.65
CA ILE A 81 -22.00 31.72 10.42
C ILE A 81 -23.24 32.61 10.35
N ARG A 82 -24.39 32.09 10.79
CA ARG A 82 -25.66 32.81 10.78
C ARG A 82 -25.69 33.90 11.86
N GLU A 83 -25.29 33.59 13.10
CA GLU A 83 -25.16 34.59 14.17
C GLU A 83 -24.16 35.70 13.80
N MET A 84 -23.00 35.35 13.22
CA MET A 84 -22.00 36.33 12.80
C MET A 84 -22.53 37.27 11.71
N ARG A 85 -23.34 36.75 10.77
CA ARG A 85 -24.05 37.55 9.75
C ARG A 85 -25.09 38.49 10.37
N GLU A 86 -25.89 37.98 11.30
CA GLU A 86 -26.90 38.78 12.04
C GLU A 86 -26.25 39.88 12.87
N GLN A 87 -25.04 39.65 13.38
CA GLN A 87 -24.23 40.62 14.13
C GLN A 87 -23.33 41.51 13.23
N GLY A 88 -23.40 41.40 11.91
CA GLY A 88 -22.63 42.22 10.97
C GLY A 88 -21.12 41.97 10.94
N ARG A 89 -20.64 40.86 11.51
CA ARG A 89 -19.23 40.45 11.49
C ARG A 89 -18.92 39.69 10.19
N ARG A 90 -17.80 40.01 9.53
CA ARG A 90 -17.34 39.30 8.31
C ARG A 90 -16.37 38.17 8.67
N PHE A 91 -16.34 37.14 7.82
CA PHE A 91 -15.42 35.99 7.88
C PHE A 91 -14.02 36.39 7.40
#